data_AF-A0A2Z4IP63-F1
#
_entry.id   AF-A0A2Z4IP63-F1
#
_cell.length_a   1.000
_cell.length_b   1.000
_cell.length_c   1.000
_cell.angle_alpha   90.00
_cell.angle_beta   90.00
_cell.angle_gamma   90.00
#
_symmetry.space_group_name_H-M   'P 1'
#
loop_
_entity.id
_entity.type
_entity.pdbx_description
1 polymer ?
#
loop_
_entity_poly.entity_id
_entity_poly.type
_entity_poly.pdbx_seq_one_letter_code
_entity_poly.pdbx_strand_id
1 'polypeptide(L)'
;MNYLKHIKALPLLLCLSACTSVDYDWEKFKLAGTPRVTLDTEASALPTFQTAKVSFFDMSQPNYASDQQFEWSLDYYDQEGRVEVTEIQVYLGFYKAESTVPAYPIVLSHAEVNPTESQFPLPSIIEEGDMLFDQVTEFPKSYSFTASELADLVGMDLSEIGENDYFLFKFTLTMSDGTTIVTYNYKDCDEARGERCDCRVGARFKNAPEQ
;
A
#
# COMPACT_ATOMS: atom_id res chain seq x y z
N MET A 1 25.59 -85.75 -8.92
CA MET A 1 26.09 -84.84 -7.86
C MET A 1 26.43 -83.51 -8.53
N ASN A 2 25.58 -82.50 -8.37
CA ASN A 2 25.87 -81.07 -8.58
C ASN A 2 24.59 -80.29 -8.27
N TYR A 3 24.43 -79.91 -7.00
CA TYR A 3 23.37 -79.01 -6.55
C TYR A 3 23.90 -77.58 -6.47
N LEU A 4 23.06 -76.66 -6.95
CA LEU A 4 23.16 -75.20 -6.97
C LEU A 4 24.00 -74.58 -5.83
N LYS A 5 24.98 -73.74 -6.20
CA LYS A 5 25.54 -72.73 -5.31
C LYS A 5 24.62 -71.52 -5.25
N HIS A 6 24.23 -71.18 -4.02
CA HIS A 6 23.38 -70.06 -3.63
C HIS A 6 23.82 -68.71 -4.22
N ILE A 7 22.88 -68.04 -4.88
CA ILE A 7 22.92 -66.61 -5.22
C ILE A 7 22.86 -65.83 -3.90
N LYS A 8 24.01 -65.31 -3.45
CA LYS A 8 24.09 -64.28 -2.41
C LYS A 8 24.10 -62.91 -3.09
N ALA A 9 22.93 -62.40 -3.44
CA ALA A 9 22.80 -61.02 -3.94
C ALA A 9 21.41 -60.48 -3.60
N LEU A 10 21.08 -60.33 -2.31
CA LEU A 10 19.82 -59.69 -1.92
C LEU A 10 19.80 -59.03 -0.53
N PRO A 11 20.77 -58.16 -0.18
CA PRO A 11 20.37 -57.08 0.72
C PRO A 11 20.91 -55.70 0.34
N LEU A 12 21.34 -55.47 -0.90
CA LEU A 12 21.86 -54.15 -1.31
C LEU A 12 20.83 -53.26 -2.02
N LEU A 13 19.70 -53.80 -2.49
CA LEU A 13 18.71 -53.03 -3.25
C LEU A 13 17.65 -52.32 -2.39
N LEU A 14 17.58 -52.62 -1.09
CA LEU A 14 16.57 -52.04 -0.17
C LEU A 14 17.03 -50.75 0.52
N CYS A 15 18.29 -50.33 0.36
CA CYS A 15 18.80 -49.10 0.96
C CYS A 15 18.71 -47.87 0.04
N LEU A 16 18.26 -48.02 -1.20
CA LEU A 16 18.14 -46.90 -2.16
C LEU A 16 16.78 -46.19 -2.12
N SER A 17 15.84 -46.68 -1.30
CA SER A 17 14.47 -46.14 -1.21
C SER A 17 14.28 -45.06 -0.15
N ALA A 18 15.29 -44.78 0.67
CA ALA A 18 15.22 -43.80 1.75
C ALA A 18 15.72 -42.41 1.34
N CYS A 19 15.51 -42.02 0.08
CA CYS A 19 15.64 -40.63 -0.32
C CYS A 19 14.45 -39.88 0.31
N THR A 20 14.62 -39.42 1.54
CA THR A 20 13.65 -38.55 2.20
C THR A 20 13.56 -37.29 1.37
N SER A 21 12.47 -37.09 0.63
CA SER A 21 12.13 -35.79 0.10
C SER A 21 11.93 -34.88 1.30
N VAL A 22 12.92 -34.03 1.55
CA VAL A 22 12.79 -32.95 2.54
C VAL A 22 11.90 -31.92 1.86
N ASP A 23 10.64 -31.83 2.30
CA ASP A 23 9.78 -30.71 1.94
C ASP A 23 10.44 -29.45 2.50
N TYR A 24 10.98 -28.61 1.63
CA TYR A 24 11.55 -27.36 2.08
C TYR A 24 10.45 -26.32 2.20
N ASP A 25 10.46 -25.52 3.27
CA ASP A 25 9.42 -24.50 3.51
C ASP A 25 9.28 -23.51 2.35
N TRP A 26 10.36 -23.25 1.58
CA TRP A 26 10.32 -22.39 0.39
C TRP A 26 9.47 -22.96 -0.75
N GLU A 27 9.28 -24.28 -0.83
CA GLU A 27 8.43 -24.94 -1.84
C GLU A 27 6.94 -24.72 -1.58
N LYS A 28 6.58 -24.35 -0.34
CA LYS A 28 5.21 -23.99 0.09
C LYS A 28 5.04 -22.49 0.27
N PHE A 29 6.11 -21.71 0.12
CA PHE A 29 6.08 -20.27 0.31
C PHE A 29 5.25 -19.63 -0.80
N LYS A 30 4.21 -18.91 -0.41
CA LYS A 30 3.40 -18.10 -1.32
C LYS A 30 3.70 -16.63 -1.04
N LEU A 31 3.86 -15.87 -2.11
CA LEU A 31 3.99 -14.42 -1.99
C LEU A 31 2.61 -13.81 -1.70
N ALA A 32 2.55 -12.84 -0.80
CA ALA A 32 1.32 -12.10 -0.55
C ALA A 32 1.12 -11.00 -1.60
N GLY A 33 -0.14 -10.68 -1.94
CA GLY A 33 -0.46 -9.47 -2.69
C GLY A 33 -0.10 -8.20 -1.91
N THR A 34 0.16 -7.11 -2.63
CA THR A 34 0.36 -5.77 -2.03
C THR A 34 -0.56 -4.75 -2.72
N PRO A 35 -1.09 -3.75 -1.99
CA PRO A 35 -1.92 -2.72 -2.59
C PRO A 35 -1.11 -1.91 -3.62
N ARG A 36 -1.81 -1.47 -4.66
CA ARG A 36 -1.30 -0.57 -5.70
C ARG A 36 -2.23 0.62 -5.81
N VAL A 37 -1.68 1.81 -5.58
CA VAL A 37 -2.39 3.07 -5.73
C VAL A 37 -1.90 3.80 -6.98
N THR A 38 -2.83 4.30 -7.78
CA THR A 38 -2.54 5.24 -8.87
C THR A 38 -3.22 6.57 -8.63
N LEU A 39 -2.45 7.56 -8.18
CA LEU A 39 -2.85 8.95 -8.06
C LEU A 39 -3.00 9.55 -9.46
N ASP A 40 -4.12 10.21 -9.74
CA ASP A 40 -4.28 10.99 -10.95
C ASP A 40 -3.61 12.35 -10.74
N THR A 41 -2.40 12.50 -11.28
CA THR A 41 -1.59 13.72 -11.14
C THR A 41 -2.08 14.87 -12.01
N GLU A 42 -2.97 14.61 -12.98
CA GLU A 42 -3.54 15.64 -13.86
C GLU A 42 -4.82 16.22 -13.25
N ALA A 43 -5.63 15.40 -12.60
CA ALA A 43 -6.86 15.81 -11.93
C ALA A 43 -6.62 16.32 -10.49
N SER A 44 -5.67 15.73 -9.77
CA SER A 44 -5.42 16.07 -8.36
C SER A 44 -4.81 17.47 -8.20
N ALA A 45 -5.19 18.14 -7.11
CA ALA A 45 -4.73 19.49 -6.83
C ALA A 45 -3.24 19.57 -6.46
N LEU A 46 -2.65 20.70 -6.88
CA LEU A 46 -1.23 21.05 -6.84
C LEU A 46 -0.29 20.02 -7.52
N PRO A 47 0.89 20.44 -7.98
CA PRO A 47 1.85 19.51 -8.57
C PRO A 47 2.22 18.39 -7.60
N THR A 48 2.08 17.15 -8.06
CA THR A 48 2.42 15.94 -7.32
C THR A 48 3.11 14.92 -8.23
N PHE A 49 3.66 13.88 -7.61
CA PHE A 49 4.26 12.75 -8.29
C PHE A 49 3.51 11.47 -7.91
N GLN A 50 3.25 10.64 -8.92
CA GLN A 50 2.60 9.34 -8.75
C GLN A 50 3.31 8.45 -7.71
N THR A 51 4.63 8.56 -7.58
CA THR A 51 5.42 7.81 -6.59
C THR A 51 5.31 8.36 -5.19
N ALA A 52 4.90 9.62 -5.00
CA ALA A 52 4.78 10.26 -3.69
C ALA A 52 3.45 9.95 -2.98
N LYS A 53 2.43 9.50 -3.73
CA LYS A 53 1.12 9.07 -3.20
C LYS A 53 0.41 10.11 -2.33
N VAL A 54 0.70 11.40 -2.58
CA VAL A 54 0.13 12.54 -1.85
C VAL A 54 -0.40 13.55 -2.86
N SER A 55 -1.54 14.18 -2.60
CA SER A 55 -1.96 15.42 -3.27
C SER A 55 -2.03 16.55 -2.25
N PHE A 56 -2.17 17.79 -2.71
CA PHE A 56 -2.29 18.94 -1.81
C PHE A 56 -3.48 19.81 -2.17
N PHE A 57 -4.34 20.08 -1.20
CA PHE A 57 -5.35 21.12 -1.29
C PHE A 57 -4.70 22.47 -1.01
N ASP A 58 -4.70 23.38 -2.00
CA ASP A 58 -4.19 24.74 -1.90
C ASP A 58 -5.20 25.66 -1.22
N MET A 59 -5.02 25.86 0.08
CA MET A 59 -5.81 26.74 0.94
C MET A 59 -5.71 28.22 0.56
N SER A 60 -4.74 28.62 -0.28
CA SER A 60 -4.68 30.00 -0.78
C SER A 60 -5.82 30.32 -1.75
N GLN A 61 -6.43 29.30 -2.37
CA GLN A 61 -7.57 29.46 -3.26
C GLN A 61 -8.88 29.62 -2.46
N PRO A 62 -9.70 30.65 -2.73
CA PRO A 62 -10.94 30.90 -1.97
C PRO A 62 -11.93 29.73 -1.92
N ASN A 63 -11.94 28.88 -2.95
CA ASN A 63 -12.84 27.74 -3.08
C ASN A 63 -12.12 26.39 -3.02
N TYR A 64 -10.95 26.31 -2.34
CA TYR A 64 -10.18 25.06 -2.25
C TYR A 64 -11.00 23.88 -1.74
N ALA A 65 -12.01 24.16 -0.91
CA ALA A 65 -12.89 23.16 -0.32
C ALA A 65 -13.70 22.37 -1.35
N SER A 66 -14.12 23.01 -2.45
CA SER A 66 -15.07 22.46 -3.44
C SER A 66 -14.51 22.30 -4.84
N ASP A 67 -13.52 23.12 -5.21
CA ASP A 67 -13.09 23.22 -6.61
C ASP A 67 -11.88 22.31 -6.91
N GLN A 68 -11.16 21.90 -5.86
CA GLN A 68 -9.97 21.08 -5.95
C GLN A 68 -10.31 19.62 -5.68
N GLN A 69 -9.74 18.73 -6.49
CA GLN A 69 -9.97 17.29 -6.41
C GLN A 69 -8.74 16.57 -5.88
N PHE A 70 -8.99 15.44 -5.22
CA PHE A 70 -8.02 14.41 -4.91
C PHE A 70 -8.52 13.11 -5.54
N GLU A 71 -7.84 12.68 -6.61
CA GLU A 71 -8.28 11.53 -7.40
C GLU A 71 -7.22 10.44 -7.43
N TRP A 72 -7.66 9.21 -7.17
CA TRP A 72 -6.79 8.05 -7.17
C TRP A 72 -7.57 6.78 -7.47
N SER A 73 -6.85 5.73 -7.88
CA SER A 73 -7.40 4.40 -8.06
C SER A 73 -6.64 3.35 -7.26
N LEU A 74 -7.36 2.32 -6.86
CA LEU A 74 -6.89 1.21 -6.08
C LEU A 74 -6.94 -0.07 -6.92
N ASP A 75 -5.84 -0.79 -6.85
CA ASP A 75 -5.66 -2.12 -7.41
C ASP A 75 -4.70 -2.89 -6.48
N TYR A 76 -4.20 -4.03 -6.93
CA TYR A 76 -3.14 -4.76 -6.26
C TYR A 76 -2.05 -5.19 -7.24
N TYR A 77 -0.83 -5.36 -6.73
CA TYR A 77 0.26 -5.95 -7.50
C TYR A 77 0.06 -7.45 -7.60
N ASP A 78 -0.58 -7.89 -8.68
CA ASP A 78 -0.67 -9.30 -9.04
C ASP A 78 0.63 -9.79 -9.69
N GLN A 79 1.11 -10.96 -9.27
CA GLN A 79 2.24 -11.67 -9.88
C GLN A 79 2.04 -13.18 -9.73
N GLU A 80 2.51 -13.94 -10.73
CA GLU A 80 2.46 -15.40 -10.74
C GLU A 80 3.07 -15.98 -9.44
N GLY A 81 2.35 -16.91 -8.80
CA GLY A 81 2.75 -17.52 -7.53
C GLY A 81 2.29 -16.78 -6.26
N ARG A 82 1.53 -15.68 -6.39
CA ARG A 82 0.88 -15.01 -5.26
C ARG A 82 -0.48 -15.62 -4.90
N VAL A 83 -0.86 -15.53 -3.63
CA VAL A 83 -2.24 -15.79 -3.23
C VAL A 83 -3.09 -14.62 -3.74
N GLU A 84 -4.15 -14.94 -4.47
CA GLU A 84 -5.09 -13.96 -5.01
C GLU A 84 -5.68 -13.10 -3.89
N VAL A 85 -5.73 -11.77 -4.11
CA VAL A 85 -6.39 -10.82 -3.21
C VAL A 85 -7.89 -10.88 -3.48
N THR A 86 -8.69 -11.12 -2.44
CA THR A 86 -10.15 -11.19 -2.55
C THR A 86 -10.84 -9.91 -2.10
N GLU A 87 -10.22 -9.16 -1.19
CA GLU A 87 -10.77 -7.93 -0.64
C GLU A 87 -9.65 -6.97 -0.24
N ILE A 88 -9.84 -5.68 -0.51
CA ILE A 88 -9.11 -4.60 0.13
C ILE A 88 -10.08 -3.75 0.93
N GLN A 89 -9.90 -3.70 2.25
CA GLN A 89 -10.61 -2.74 3.08
C GLN A 89 -9.86 -1.42 3.06
N VAL A 90 -10.59 -0.34 2.83
CA VAL A 90 -10.08 1.02 2.76
C VAL A 90 -10.54 1.75 4.01
N TYR A 91 -9.59 2.22 4.80
CA TYR A 91 -9.81 3.01 5.99
C TYR A 91 -9.48 4.46 5.70
N LEU A 92 -10.25 5.40 6.22
CA LEU A 92 -10.02 6.84 6.11
C LEU A 92 -9.85 7.44 7.50
N GLY A 93 -8.86 8.31 7.67
CA GLY A 93 -8.70 9.12 8.86
C GLY A 93 -8.24 10.53 8.56
N PHE A 94 -8.44 11.42 9.52
CA PHE A 94 -7.89 12.78 9.53
C PHE A 94 -6.87 12.94 10.64
N TYR A 95 -5.78 13.63 10.30
CA TYR A 95 -4.61 13.77 11.16
C TYR A 95 -4.14 15.21 11.17
N LYS A 96 -3.68 15.64 12.36
CA LYS A 96 -2.98 16.91 12.51
C LYS A 96 -1.55 16.81 11.98
N ALA A 97 -1.03 17.93 11.50
CA ALA A 97 0.34 18.05 11.01
C ALA A 97 1.35 17.46 12.00
N GLU A 98 2.28 16.66 11.48
CA GLU A 98 3.35 16.07 12.27
C GLU A 98 4.36 17.14 12.70
N SER A 99 5.12 16.85 13.78
CA SER A 99 6.21 17.74 14.24
C SER A 99 7.29 17.97 13.18
N THR A 100 7.45 17.00 12.28
CA THR A 100 8.36 17.05 11.15
C THR A 100 7.54 16.84 9.89
N VAL A 101 7.31 17.92 9.16
CA VAL A 101 6.50 17.91 7.95
C VAL A 101 7.40 17.66 6.72
N PRO A 102 6.98 16.80 5.79
CA PRO A 102 7.69 16.61 4.52
C PRO A 102 7.83 17.90 3.70
N ALA A 103 8.94 18.05 2.98
CA ALA A 103 9.19 19.22 2.16
C ALA A 103 8.16 19.39 1.02
N TYR A 104 7.80 20.65 0.75
CA TYR A 104 7.02 21.05 -0.42
C TYR A 104 7.68 22.25 -1.11
N PRO A 105 7.84 22.30 -2.45
CA PRO A 105 7.51 21.24 -3.42
C PRO A 105 8.25 19.92 -3.15
N ILE A 106 7.66 18.79 -3.57
CA ILE A 106 8.24 17.46 -3.33
C ILE A 106 9.61 17.38 -4.02
N VAL A 107 10.63 17.03 -3.24
CA VAL A 107 11.99 16.80 -3.76
C VAL A 107 12.14 15.32 -4.08
N LEU A 108 12.47 15.02 -5.34
CA LEU A 108 12.75 13.65 -5.79
C LEU A 108 14.21 13.26 -5.58
N SER A 109 14.45 11.95 -5.53
CA SER A 109 15.78 11.36 -5.48
C SER A 109 16.60 11.71 -6.74
N HIS A 110 17.90 11.46 -6.73
CA HIS A 110 18.77 11.74 -7.88
C HIS A 110 18.35 11.05 -9.19
N ALA A 111 17.58 9.96 -9.09
CA ALA A 111 17.02 9.27 -10.26
C ALA A 111 15.71 9.92 -10.77
N GLU A 112 15.21 10.95 -10.08
CA GLU A 112 13.95 11.66 -10.37
C GLU A 112 12.72 10.75 -10.38
N VAL A 113 12.74 9.67 -9.60
CA VAL A 113 11.65 8.68 -9.55
C VAL A 113 10.87 8.76 -8.25
N ASN A 114 11.54 8.71 -7.10
CA ASN A 114 10.92 8.58 -5.79
C ASN A 114 11.10 9.86 -4.97
N PRO A 115 10.18 10.21 -4.05
CA PRO A 115 10.43 11.29 -3.12
C PRO A 115 11.66 10.99 -2.26
N THR A 116 12.32 12.04 -1.75
CA THR A 116 13.49 11.90 -0.86
C THR A 116 13.12 11.48 0.56
N GLU A 117 11.85 11.65 0.94
CA GLU A 117 11.30 11.30 2.23
C GLU A 117 9.85 10.81 2.08
N SER A 118 9.38 10.01 3.03
CA SER A 118 8.00 9.53 3.07
C SER A 118 7.04 10.70 3.26
N GLN A 119 5.92 10.71 2.54
CA GLN A 119 4.94 11.79 2.57
C GLN A 119 3.94 11.66 3.71
N PHE A 120 3.89 10.49 4.38
CA PHE A 120 3.07 10.23 5.57
C PHE A 120 3.84 9.35 6.59
N PRO A 121 3.39 9.22 7.86
CA PRO A 121 4.12 8.49 8.91
C PRO A 121 4.07 6.97 8.77
N LEU A 122 5.23 6.29 8.68
CA LEU A 122 5.32 4.82 8.68
C LEU A 122 5.65 4.28 10.08
N PRO A 123 5.19 3.07 10.46
CA PRO A 123 4.38 2.11 9.68
C PRO A 123 2.93 2.58 9.45
N SER A 124 2.31 2.10 8.36
CA SER A 124 0.88 2.31 8.11
C SER A 124 0.09 1.35 9.01
N ILE A 125 -0.47 1.90 10.09
CA ILE A 125 -1.27 1.18 11.10
C ILE A 125 -2.66 1.80 11.12
N ILE A 126 -3.71 0.98 11.16
CA ILE A 126 -5.09 1.44 11.40
C ILE A 126 -5.21 1.87 12.88
N GLU A 127 -5.54 3.13 13.12
CA GLU A 127 -5.71 3.71 14.44
C GLU A 127 -7.18 3.72 14.87
N GLU A 128 -7.44 3.97 16.17
CA GLU A 128 -8.81 3.99 16.71
C GLU A 128 -9.71 5.05 16.05
N GLY A 129 -9.11 6.13 15.53
CA GLY A 129 -9.83 7.19 14.81
C GLY A 129 -10.06 6.91 13.32
N ASP A 130 -9.49 5.84 12.76
CA ASP A 130 -9.70 5.49 11.35
C ASP A 130 -11.06 4.80 11.17
N MET A 131 -11.86 5.30 10.24
CA MET A 131 -13.14 4.69 9.88
C MET A 131 -12.97 3.73 8.71
N LEU A 132 -13.66 2.59 8.74
CA LEU A 132 -13.82 1.75 7.55
C LEU A 132 -14.69 2.52 6.54
N PHE A 133 -14.07 2.93 5.43
CA PHE A 133 -14.69 3.74 4.39
C PHE A 133 -15.29 2.87 3.27
N ASP A 134 -14.54 1.89 2.76
CA ASP A 134 -14.99 1.00 1.68
C ASP A 134 -14.44 -0.42 1.83
N GLN A 135 -15.11 -1.39 1.22
CA GLN A 135 -14.67 -2.79 1.06
C GLN A 135 -14.66 -3.14 -0.43
N VAL A 136 -13.46 -3.16 -1.01
CA VAL A 136 -13.27 -3.33 -2.46
C VAL A 136 -13.05 -4.80 -2.79
N THR A 137 -13.93 -5.35 -3.61
CA THR A 137 -13.83 -6.73 -4.15
C THR A 137 -13.70 -6.75 -5.68
N GLU A 138 -13.81 -5.58 -6.33
CA GLU A 138 -13.68 -5.42 -7.77
C GLU A 138 -12.58 -4.39 -8.07
N PHE A 139 -11.61 -4.79 -8.90
CA PHE A 139 -10.42 -3.99 -9.21
C PHE A 139 -10.28 -3.75 -10.72
N PRO A 140 -9.76 -2.58 -11.16
CA PRO A 140 -9.39 -1.43 -10.33
C PRO A 140 -10.62 -0.63 -9.88
N LYS A 141 -10.52 0.05 -8.74
CA LYS A 141 -11.55 0.94 -8.18
C LYS A 141 -11.05 2.37 -8.14
N SER A 142 -11.80 3.32 -8.70
CA SER A 142 -11.43 4.74 -8.68
C SER A 142 -12.20 5.53 -7.61
N TYR A 143 -11.55 6.56 -7.09
CA TYR A 143 -12.04 7.50 -6.09
C TYR A 143 -11.71 8.93 -6.52
N SER A 144 -12.62 9.85 -6.24
CA SER A 144 -12.47 11.28 -6.46
C SER A 144 -13.19 11.99 -5.32
N PHE A 145 -12.49 12.91 -4.65
CA PHE A 145 -13.04 13.67 -3.55
C PHE A 145 -12.55 15.11 -3.55
N THR A 146 -13.44 16.01 -3.19
CA THR A 146 -13.10 17.35 -2.72
C THR A 146 -12.67 17.33 -1.25
N ALA A 147 -12.04 18.41 -0.79
CA ALA A 147 -11.72 18.56 0.63
C ALA A 147 -12.98 18.61 1.51
N SER A 148 -14.08 19.19 1.01
CA SER A 148 -15.37 19.21 1.72
C SER A 148 -15.97 17.82 1.90
N GLU A 149 -15.96 16.98 0.86
CA GLU A 149 -16.46 15.61 0.95
C GLU A 149 -15.62 14.76 1.91
N LEU A 150 -14.29 14.91 1.90
CA LEU A 150 -13.42 14.22 2.86
C LEU A 150 -13.69 14.67 4.30
N ALA A 151 -13.86 15.97 4.52
CA ALA A 151 -14.17 16.51 5.85
C ALA A 151 -15.52 16.00 6.36
N ASP A 152 -16.54 15.96 5.51
CA ASP A 152 -17.87 15.41 5.84
C ASP A 152 -17.79 13.92 6.20
N LEU A 153 -16.99 13.13 5.47
CA LEU A 153 -16.82 11.70 5.74
C LEU A 153 -16.28 11.43 7.15
N VAL A 154 -15.30 12.22 7.60
CA VAL A 154 -14.68 12.04 8.93
C VAL A 154 -15.28 12.95 10.03
N GLY A 155 -16.30 13.76 9.70
CA GLY A 155 -16.94 14.66 10.64
C GLY A 155 -16.06 15.84 11.11
N MET A 156 -15.19 16.35 10.25
CA MET A 156 -14.30 17.48 10.54
C MET A 156 -14.86 18.81 10.02
N ASP A 157 -14.67 19.89 10.78
CA ASP A 157 -14.91 21.25 10.30
C ASP A 157 -13.67 21.77 9.57
N LEU A 158 -13.81 22.11 8.28
CA LEU A 158 -12.73 22.65 7.45
C LEU A 158 -12.10 23.93 8.03
N SER A 159 -12.82 24.69 8.86
CA SER A 159 -12.28 25.90 9.51
C SER A 159 -11.29 25.59 10.64
N GLU A 160 -11.26 24.35 11.14
CA GLU A 160 -10.31 23.87 12.16
C GLU A 160 -9.07 23.23 11.55
N ILE A 161 -9.00 23.12 10.22
CA ILE A 161 -7.89 22.52 9.48
C ILE A 161 -6.78 23.53 9.31
N GLY A 162 -5.57 23.14 9.70
CA GLY A 162 -4.35 23.91 9.55
C GLY A 162 -3.52 23.44 8.36
N GLU A 163 -2.47 24.19 8.06
CA GLU A 163 -1.47 23.80 7.08
C GLU A 163 -0.81 22.48 7.49
N ASN A 164 -0.64 21.57 6.54
CA ASN A 164 -0.09 20.22 6.66
C ASN A 164 -0.91 19.20 7.43
N ASP A 165 -2.07 19.58 7.97
CA ASP A 165 -3.10 18.62 8.32
C ASP A 165 -3.47 17.79 7.08
N TYR A 166 -4.01 16.59 7.27
CA TYR A 166 -4.18 15.68 6.16
C TYR A 166 -5.26 14.63 6.35
N PHE A 167 -5.84 14.22 5.23
CA PHE A 167 -6.63 13.00 5.12
C PHE A 167 -5.74 11.88 4.62
N LEU A 168 -5.88 10.70 5.21
CA LEU A 168 -5.10 9.52 4.85
C LEU A 168 -6.00 8.32 4.68
N PHE A 169 -5.93 7.72 3.49
CA PHE A 169 -6.47 6.40 3.23
C PHE A 169 -5.42 5.34 3.53
N LYS A 170 -5.79 4.30 4.28
CA LYS A 170 -4.96 3.16 4.64
C LYS A 170 -5.65 1.87 4.22
N PHE A 171 -4.88 0.82 3.99
CA PHE A 171 -5.41 -0.43 3.42
C PHE A 171 -5.17 -1.62 4.32
N THR A 172 -6.10 -2.57 4.30
CA THR A 172 -5.84 -3.96 4.73
C THR A 172 -6.23 -4.92 3.62
N LEU A 173 -5.42 -5.94 3.38
CA LEU A 173 -5.60 -6.89 2.28
C LEU A 173 -6.01 -8.25 2.82
N THR A 174 -7.08 -8.83 2.29
CA THR A 174 -7.47 -10.23 2.54
C THR A 174 -7.19 -11.07 1.30
N MET A 175 -6.56 -12.21 1.50
CA MET A 175 -6.22 -13.16 0.44
C MET A 175 -7.19 -14.35 0.41
N SER A 176 -7.23 -15.06 -0.72
CA SER A 176 -8.10 -16.22 -0.93
C SER A 176 -7.82 -17.41 -0.02
N ASP A 177 -6.65 -17.48 0.62
CA ASP A 177 -6.32 -18.48 1.65
C ASP A 177 -6.74 -18.07 3.07
N GLY A 178 -7.39 -16.91 3.23
CA GLY A 178 -7.85 -16.37 4.50
C GLY A 178 -6.80 -15.57 5.26
N THR A 179 -5.59 -15.41 4.73
CA THR A 179 -4.59 -14.50 5.30
C THR A 179 -5.07 -13.05 5.15
N THR A 180 -4.78 -12.22 6.16
CA THR A 180 -5.01 -10.77 6.08
C THR A 180 -3.74 -10.01 6.47
N ILE A 181 -3.35 -9.02 5.67
CA ILE A 181 -2.33 -8.04 6.04
C ILE A 181 -3.02 -6.78 6.57
N VAL A 182 -2.70 -6.44 7.81
CA VAL A 182 -3.32 -5.31 8.54
C VAL A 182 -2.32 -4.19 8.88
N THR A 183 -1.04 -4.38 8.57
CA THR A 183 0.02 -3.41 8.89
C THR A 183 1.13 -3.52 7.87
N TYR A 184 1.68 -2.37 7.49
CA TYR A 184 2.78 -2.27 6.54
C TYR A 184 3.91 -1.43 7.14
N ASN A 185 5.11 -1.98 7.20
CA ASN A 185 6.25 -1.28 7.78
C ASN A 185 7.12 -0.58 6.72
N TYR A 186 8.11 0.19 7.17
CA TYR A 186 9.02 0.97 6.33
C TYR A 186 9.92 0.16 5.39
N LYS A 187 10.02 -1.17 5.57
CA LYS A 187 10.76 -2.04 4.64
C LYS A 187 9.86 -2.56 3.53
N ASP A 188 8.54 -2.54 3.73
CA ASP A 188 7.61 -3.17 2.83
C ASP A 188 7.04 -2.17 1.82
N CYS A 189 6.77 -0.93 2.26
CA CYS A 189 5.91 0.02 1.54
C CYS A 189 6.38 1.48 1.66
N ASP A 190 7.69 1.70 1.75
CA ASP A 190 8.28 3.05 1.80
C ASP A 190 8.51 3.58 0.38
N GLU A 191 7.71 4.58 0.01
CA GLU A 191 7.77 5.24 -1.27
C GLU A 191 9.12 5.92 -1.54
N ALA A 192 9.81 6.42 -0.51
CA ALA A 192 11.10 7.09 -0.67
C ALA A 192 12.21 6.11 -1.07
N ARG A 193 12.01 4.82 -0.78
CA ARG A 193 12.92 3.73 -1.13
C ARG A 193 12.55 3.03 -2.43
N GLY A 194 11.40 3.35 -3.01
CA GLY A 194 10.89 2.74 -4.24
C GLY A 194 10.35 1.33 -4.05
N GLU A 195 9.87 1.00 -2.85
CA GLU A 195 9.26 -0.31 -2.58
C GLU A 195 7.92 -0.46 -3.33
N ARG A 196 7.58 -1.68 -3.74
CA ARG A 196 6.43 -1.98 -4.64
C ARG A 196 5.10 -2.14 -3.87
N CYS A 197 4.88 -1.36 -2.83
CA CYS A 197 3.67 -1.45 -2.03
C CYS A 197 3.21 -0.06 -1.63
N ASP A 198 1.97 0.24 -1.98
CA ASP A 198 1.35 1.54 -1.71
C ASP A 198 0.38 1.39 -0.53
N CYS A 199 0.93 1.30 0.69
CA CYS A 199 0.16 0.98 1.90
C CYS A 199 -0.82 2.07 2.36
N ARG A 200 -0.84 3.21 1.66
CA ARG A 200 -1.64 4.40 1.94
C ARG A 200 -1.58 5.39 0.79
N VAL A 201 -2.51 6.34 0.80
CA VAL A 201 -2.55 7.51 -0.09
C VAL A 201 -3.33 8.62 0.61
N GLY A 202 -2.98 9.88 0.40
CA GLY A 202 -3.68 10.95 1.09
C GLY A 202 -3.57 12.31 0.43
N ALA A 203 -4.25 13.27 1.03
CA ALA A 203 -4.20 14.67 0.63
C ALA A 203 -3.85 15.53 1.84
N ARG A 204 -2.86 16.41 1.69
CA ARG A 204 -2.46 17.39 2.71
C ARG A 204 -3.01 18.77 2.38
N PHE A 205 -3.13 19.63 3.39
CA PHE A 205 -3.46 21.04 3.18
C PHE A 205 -2.18 21.88 3.07
N LYS A 206 -2.13 22.82 2.12
CA LYS A 206 -0.98 23.73 1.92
C LYS A 206 -1.46 25.14 1.62
N ASN A 207 -0.69 26.14 2.04
CA ASN A 207 -0.76 27.47 1.46
C ASN A 207 0.35 27.56 0.41
N ALA A 208 0.03 27.27 -0.85
CA ALA A 208 1.03 27.44 -1.89
C ALA A 208 1.28 28.93 -2.12
N PRO A 209 2.54 29.38 -2.28
CA PRO A 209 2.80 30.73 -2.79
C PRO A 209 2.17 30.85 -4.19
N GLU A 210 1.57 32.00 -4.51
CA GLU A 210 1.04 32.29 -5.86
C GLU A 210 2.08 31.90 -6.92
N GLN A 211 1.69 31.05 -7.86
CA GLN A 211 2.53 30.64 -9.00
C GLN A 211 2.54 31.71 -10.09
#